data_AF-A0A954INX7-F1
#
_entry.id   AF-A0A954INX7-F1
#
_cell.length_a   1.000
_cell.length_b   1.000
_cell.length_c   1.000
_cell.angle_alpha   90.00
_cell.angle_beta   90.00
_cell.angle_gamma   90.00
#
_symmetry.space_group_name_H-M   'P 1'
#
loop_
_entity.id
_entity.type
_entity.pdbx_description
1 polymer ?
#
loop_
_entity_poly.entity_id
_entity_poly.type
_entity_poly.pdbx_seq_one_letter_code
_entity_poly.pdbx_strand_id
1 'polypeptide(L)'
;LESIPGMRTDLSERELHETLGAVGLAFGAQTKDLVPADRKLYALRDVTATVESIPLITGSILSKKLAEGIDALVLDVKVGRGAFMKSPEQARELAKSIVRVGKLAGKKVSALLTRMDVPLGRAVGNSNETIEAFEVLHGRGPADLVECTMALAIEMLRLGGVAKNDREARKLLDAAIASGAAAQKMRD
;
A
#
# COMPACT_ATOMS: atom_id res chain seq x y z
N LEU A 1 -6.02 12.44 -0.85
CA LEU A 1 -5.85 12.67 -2.31
C LEU A 1 -6.93 13.59 -2.85
N GLU A 2 -8.23 13.28 -2.70
CA GLU A 2 -9.34 14.17 -3.14
C GLU A 2 -9.42 15.51 -2.39
N SER A 3 -8.65 15.65 -1.31
CA SER A 3 -8.36 16.91 -0.62
C SER A 3 -7.50 17.88 -1.45
N ILE A 4 -6.80 17.41 -2.48
CA ILE A 4 -5.97 18.22 -3.37
C ILE A 4 -6.88 18.82 -4.45
N PRO A 5 -6.97 20.16 -4.57
CA PRO A 5 -7.83 20.80 -5.56
C PRO A 5 -7.53 20.31 -6.99
N GLY A 6 -8.56 19.81 -7.68
CA GLY A 6 -8.47 19.31 -9.06
C GLY A 6 -7.95 17.88 -9.21
N MET A 7 -7.56 17.19 -8.12
CA MET A 7 -7.14 15.79 -8.18
C MET A 7 -8.32 14.88 -8.50
N ARG A 8 -8.19 14.07 -9.55
CA ARG A 8 -9.16 13.03 -9.93
C ARG A 8 -8.62 11.65 -9.54
N THR A 9 -9.47 10.83 -8.93
CA THR A 9 -9.19 9.43 -8.58
C THR A 9 -10.02 8.46 -9.44
N ASP A 10 -11.04 8.97 -10.13
CA ASP A 10 -11.97 8.24 -10.99
C ASP A 10 -11.44 8.13 -12.43
N LEU A 11 -10.22 7.62 -12.56
CA LEU A 11 -9.58 7.42 -13.86
C LEU A 11 -10.09 6.14 -14.53
N SER A 12 -10.33 6.22 -15.84
CA SER A 12 -10.52 5.03 -16.67
C SER A 12 -9.24 4.19 -16.75
N GLU A 13 -9.35 2.92 -17.13
CA GLU A 13 -8.19 2.04 -17.33
C GLU A 13 -7.18 2.65 -18.31
N ARG A 14 -7.68 3.25 -19.41
CA ARG A 14 -6.84 3.95 -20.38
C ARG A 14 -6.09 5.13 -19.74
N GLU A 15 -6.78 6.00 -19.00
CA GLU A 15 -6.15 7.14 -18.31
C GLU A 15 -5.10 6.67 -17.29
N LEU A 16 -5.35 5.55 -16.59
CA LEU A 16 -4.37 4.96 -15.66
C LEU A 16 -3.11 4.48 -16.39
N HIS A 17 -3.25 3.78 -17.52
CA HIS A 17 -2.10 3.36 -18.33
C HIS A 17 -1.33 4.55 -18.91
N GLU A 18 -2.01 5.56 -19.41
CA GLU A 18 -1.39 6.79 -19.92
C GLU A 18 -0.61 7.52 -18.81
N THR A 19 -1.21 7.64 -17.61
CA THR A 19 -0.56 8.26 -16.44
C THR A 19 0.65 7.45 -15.99
N LEU A 20 0.53 6.13 -15.89
CA LEU A 20 1.64 5.24 -15.55
C LEU A 20 2.78 5.33 -16.57
N GLY A 21 2.47 5.41 -17.87
CA GLY A 21 3.48 5.57 -18.91
C GLY A 21 4.20 6.91 -18.87
N ALA A 22 3.50 7.99 -18.53
CA ALA A 22 4.06 9.33 -18.47
C ALA A 22 4.84 9.61 -17.16
N VAL A 23 4.27 9.23 -16.02
CA VAL A 23 4.78 9.60 -14.68
C VAL A 23 5.50 8.44 -14.00
N GLY A 24 5.14 7.19 -14.31
CA GLY A 24 5.65 5.99 -13.62
C GLY A 24 4.95 5.69 -12.29
N LEU A 25 3.88 6.44 -11.97
CA LEU A 25 3.06 6.28 -10.77
C LEU A 25 1.63 6.69 -11.10
N ALA A 26 0.64 5.98 -10.57
CA ALA A 26 -0.76 6.38 -10.67
C ALA A 26 -1.53 5.96 -9.42
N PHE A 27 -2.50 6.79 -9.05
CA PHE A 27 -3.52 6.47 -8.04
C PHE A 27 -4.87 6.40 -8.74
N GLY A 28 -5.53 5.24 -8.65
CA GLY A 28 -6.85 5.02 -9.22
C GLY A 28 -7.79 4.42 -8.19
N ALA A 29 -9.05 4.87 -8.21
CA ALA A 29 -10.14 4.16 -7.59
C ALA A 29 -10.37 2.83 -8.31
N GLN A 30 -10.95 1.86 -7.60
CA GLN A 30 -11.34 0.59 -8.22
C GLN A 30 -12.39 0.84 -9.30
N THR A 31 -12.11 0.42 -10.53
CA THR A 31 -13.10 0.45 -11.61
C THR A 31 -14.22 -0.56 -11.31
N LYS A 32 -15.43 -0.29 -11.80
CA LYS A 32 -16.59 -1.15 -11.52
C LYS A 32 -16.44 -2.59 -12.03
N ASP A 33 -15.58 -2.79 -13.03
CA ASP A 33 -15.38 -4.05 -13.73
C ASP A 33 -14.20 -4.85 -13.17
N LEU A 34 -13.36 -4.26 -12.31
CA LEU A 34 -12.29 -4.97 -11.63
C LEU A 34 -12.88 -5.85 -10.52
N VAL A 35 -12.68 -7.17 -10.64
CA VAL A 35 -13.09 -8.21 -9.66
C VAL A 35 -14.56 -8.13 -9.17
N PRO A 36 -15.56 -8.24 -10.07
CA PRO A 36 -16.97 -8.02 -9.72
C PRO A 36 -17.52 -8.99 -8.66
N ALA A 37 -16.98 -10.22 -8.60
CA ALA A 37 -17.35 -11.22 -7.59
C ALA A 37 -16.90 -10.81 -6.19
N ASP A 38 -15.65 -10.35 -6.04
CA ASP A 38 -15.12 -9.88 -4.76
C ASP A 38 -15.90 -8.67 -4.25
N ARG A 39 -16.25 -7.73 -5.14
CA ARG A 39 -17.06 -6.55 -4.76
C ARG A 39 -18.38 -6.94 -4.12
N LYS A 40 -19.13 -7.86 -4.74
CA LYS A 40 -20.41 -8.36 -4.21
C LYS A 40 -20.20 -9.11 -2.90
N LEU A 41 -19.18 -9.97 -2.83
CA LEU A 41 -18.88 -10.76 -1.63
C LEU A 41 -18.45 -9.88 -0.46
N TYR A 42 -17.62 -8.86 -0.69
CA TYR A 42 -17.19 -7.92 0.33
C TYR A 42 -18.37 -7.13 0.89
N ALA A 43 -19.24 -6.61 0.02
CA ALA A 43 -20.45 -5.90 0.45
C ALA A 43 -21.36 -6.78 1.34
N LEU A 44 -21.50 -8.06 1.00
CA LEU A 44 -22.24 -9.01 1.85
C LEU A 44 -21.53 -9.24 3.20
N ARG A 45 -20.21 -9.38 3.19
CA ARG A 45 -19.42 -9.63 4.41
C ARG A 45 -19.52 -8.49 5.42
N ASP A 46 -19.52 -7.26 4.91
CA ASP A 46 -19.60 -6.02 5.70
C ASP A 46 -20.89 -5.96 6.55
N VAL A 47 -22.01 -6.43 5.99
CA VAL A 47 -23.31 -6.43 6.68
C VAL A 47 -23.68 -7.74 7.37
N THR A 48 -22.78 -8.73 7.38
CA THR A 48 -23.02 -10.06 7.97
C THR A 48 -22.00 -10.46 9.03
N ALA A 49 -21.13 -9.53 9.46
CA ALA A 49 -20.05 -9.80 10.41
C ALA A 49 -19.09 -10.93 9.98
N THR A 50 -18.90 -11.12 8.67
CA THR A 50 -17.99 -12.14 8.09
C THR A 50 -16.75 -11.52 7.42
N VAL A 51 -16.42 -10.28 7.78
CA VAL A 51 -15.20 -9.60 7.30
C VAL A 51 -13.94 -10.28 7.87
N GLU A 52 -13.94 -10.64 9.17
CA GLU A 52 -12.77 -11.11 9.93
C GLU A 52 -12.42 -12.59 9.67
N SER A 53 -12.29 -12.97 8.40
CA SER A 53 -11.91 -14.32 7.97
C SER A 53 -10.65 -14.27 7.11
N ILE A 54 -9.55 -14.83 7.61
CA ILE A 54 -8.24 -14.86 6.91
C ILE A 54 -8.36 -15.32 5.45
N PRO A 55 -9.00 -16.47 5.11
CA PRO A 55 -9.09 -16.88 3.72
C PRO A 55 -9.86 -15.89 2.84
N LEU A 56 -10.93 -15.27 3.37
CA LEU A 56 -11.71 -14.27 2.63
C LEU A 56 -10.97 -12.95 2.48
N ILE A 57 -10.20 -12.53 3.49
CA ILE A 57 -9.33 -11.35 3.41
C ILE A 57 -8.23 -11.59 2.37
N THR A 58 -7.55 -12.74 2.42
CA THR A 58 -6.52 -13.11 1.44
C THR A 58 -7.05 -13.11 0.01
N GLY A 59 -8.17 -13.80 -0.24
CA GLY A 59 -8.79 -13.84 -1.56
C GLY A 59 -9.21 -12.45 -2.05
N SER A 60 -9.80 -11.65 -1.16
CA SER A 60 -10.24 -10.30 -1.51
C SER A 60 -9.08 -9.39 -1.87
N ILE A 61 -8.01 -9.33 -1.05
CA ILE A 61 -6.85 -8.49 -1.32
C ILE A 61 -6.15 -8.94 -2.60
N LEU A 62 -5.83 -10.24 -2.73
CA LEU A 62 -5.04 -10.74 -3.85
C LEU A 62 -5.79 -10.70 -5.17
N SER A 63 -7.10 -10.97 -5.20
CA SER A 63 -7.86 -10.94 -6.47
C SER A 63 -7.72 -9.59 -7.19
N LYS A 64 -7.85 -8.48 -6.46
CA LYS A 64 -7.63 -7.12 -6.99
C LYS A 64 -6.21 -6.95 -7.52
N LYS A 65 -5.23 -7.26 -6.67
CA LYS A 65 -3.80 -7.07 -6.97
C LYS A 65 -3.31 -7.93 -8.13
N LEU A 66 -3.84 -9.14 -8.28
CA LEU A 66 -3.54 -10.00 -9.41
C LEU A 66 -4.23 -9.52 -10.69
N ALA A 67 -5.46 -9.01 -10.60
CA ALA A 67 -6.17 -8.44 -11.74
C ALA A 67 -5.51 -7.16 -12.27
N GLU A 68 -4.87 -6.37 -11.40
CA GLU A 68 -4.02 -5.23 -11.78
C GLU A 68 -2.74 -5.64 -12.55
N GLY A 69 -2.41 -6.93 -12.62
CA GLY A 69 -1.28 -7.42 -13.40
C GLY A 69 0.10 -7.22 -12.76
N ILE A 70 0.17 -6.88 -11.48
CA ILE A 70 1.43 -6.53 -10.79
C ILE A 70 2.50 -7.63 -10.88
N ASP A 71 3.77 -7.25 -10.90
CA ASP A 71 4.90 -8.19 -10.81
C ASP A 71 5.25 -8.56 -9.36
N ALA A 72 5.09 -7.58 -8.46
CA ALA A 72 5.45 -7.69 -7.06
C ALA A 72 4.44 -6.97 -6.15
N LEU A 73 4.30 -7.46 -4.92
CA LEU A 73 3.45 -6.91 -3.89
C LEU A 73 4.19 -6.82 -2.55
N VAL A 74 4.16 -5.65 -1.93
CA VAL A 74 4.51 -5.49 -0.51
C VAL A 74 3.23 -5.18 0.24
N LEU A 75 2.95 -5.97 1.27
CA LEU A 75 1.75 -5.79 2.09
C LEU A 75 2.12 -5.27 3.48
N ASP A 76 1.37 -4.26 3.93
CA ASP A 76 1.40 -3.77 5.30
C ASP A 76 0.27 -4.42 6.12
N VAL A 77 0.62 -5.40 6.94
CA VAL A 77 -0.33 -6.09 7.83
C VAL A 77 -0.32 -5.40 9.19
N LYS A 78 -1.34 -4.56 9.43
CA LYS A 78 -1.53 -3.86 10.69
C LYS A 78 -1.81 -4.83 11.84
N VAL A 79 -1.20 -4.55 12.99
CA VAL A 79 -1.33 -5.34 14.23
C VAL A 79 -1.64 -4.43 15.41
N GLY A 80 -2.62 -4.79 16.23
CA GLY A 80 -2.91 -4.11 17.49
C GLY A 80 -4.33 -3.58 17.59
N ARG A 81 -4.58 -2.73 18.59
CA ARG A 81 -5.95 -2.30 18.98
C ARG A 81 -6.76 -1.69 17.83
N GLY A 82 -6.13 -0.90 16.97
CA GLY A 82 -6.76 -0.26 15.81
C GLY A 82 -6.79 -1.11 14.53
N ALA A 83 -6.17 -2.28 14.52
CA ALA A 83 -6.11 -3.15 13.33
C ALA A 83 -7.24 -4.18 13.29
N PHE A 84 -7.47 -4.79 12.12
CA PHE A 84 -8.29 -6.01 12.02
C PHE A 84 -7.66 -7.17 12.79
N MET A 85 -6.34 -7.33 12.70
CA MET A 85 -5.60 -8.37 13.40
C MET A 85 -5.13 -7.82 14.76
N LYS A 86 -5.75 -8.30 15.85
CA LYS A 86 -5.47 -7.76 17.18
C LYS A 86 -4.17 -8.31 17.76
N SER A 87 -3.83 -9.57 17.48
CA SER A 87 -2.61 -10.21 17.97
C SER A 87 -1.54 -10.38 16.87
N PRO A 88 -0.25 -10.37 17.22
CA PRO A 88 0.83 -10.68 16.29
C PRO A 88 0.71 -12.06 15.64
N GLU A 89 0.12 -13.03 16.32
CA GLU A 89 -0.10 -14.39 15.82
C GLU A 89 -1.10 -14.37 14.65
N GLN A 90 -2.27 -13.76 14.83
CA GLN A 90 -3.29 -13.62 13.78
C GLN A 90 -2.75 -12.85 12.58
N ALA A 91 -2.02 -11.75 12.83
CA ALA A 91 -1.39 -10.98 11.78
C ALA A 91 -0.35 -11.79 10.99
N ARG A 92 0.45 -12.62 11.69
CA ARG A 92 1.42 -13.51 11.06
C ARG A 92 0.74 -14.60 10.24
N GLU A 93 -0.40 -15.13 10.69
CA GLU A 93 -1.19 -16.07 9.92
C GLU A 93 -1.75 -15.45 8.64
N LEU A 94 -2.31 -14.24 8.72
CA LEU A 94 -2.77 -13.50 7.55
C LEU A 94 -1.62 -13.21 6.57
N ALA A 95 -0.49 -12.69 7.06
CA ALA A 95 0.69 -12.42 6.26
C ALA A 95 1.19 -13.68 5.53
N LYS A 96 1.31 -14.81 6.26
CA LYS A 96 1.70 -16.10 5.68
C LYS A 96 0.71 -16.58 4.62
N SER A 97 -0.59 -16.43 4.87
CA SER A 97 -1.65 -16.80 3.92
C SER A 97 -1.51 -16.01 2.62
N ILE A 98 -1.36 -14.69 2.70
CA ILE A 98 -1.23 -13.82 1.52
C ILE A 98 0.08 -14.09 0.77
N VAL A 99 1.21 -14.17 1.46
CA VAL A 99 2.51 -14.46 0.82
C VAL A 99 2.47 -15.82 0.12
N ARG A 100 1.90 -16.85 0.76
CA ARG A 100 1.79 -18.19 0.17
C ARG A 100 0.94 -18.18 -1.09
N VAL A 101 -0.28 -17.62 -1.03
CA VAL A 101 -1.21 -17.62 -2.16
C VAL A 101 -0.68 -16.74 -3.30
N GLY A 102 -0.09 -15.58 -2.99
CA GLY A 102 0.51 -14.71 -4.00
C GLY A 102 1.69 -15.35 -4.73
N LYS A 103 2.54 -16.11 -4.01
CA LYS A 103 3.61 -16.92 -4.63
C LYS A 103 3.08 -18.04 -5.51
N LEU A 104 2.01 -18.72 -5.08
CA LEU A 104 1.33 -19.74 -5.90
C LEU A 104 0.74 -19.14 -7.18
N ALA A 105 0.34 -17.87 -7.15
CA ALA A 105 -0.08 -17.10 -8.33
C ALA A 105 1.10 -16.54 -9.16
N GLY A 106 2.34 -16.96 -8.86
CA GLY A 106 3.54 -16.57 -9.62
C GLY A 106 4.06 -15.16 -9.33
N LYS A 107 3.60 -14.50 -8.26
CA LYS A 107 4.02 -13.14 -7.91
C LYS A 107 5.06 -13.10 -6.81
N LYS A 108 5.90 -12.07 -6.82
CA LYS A 108 6.83 -11.78 -5.72
C LYS A 108 6.06 -11.07 -4.61
N VAL A 109 5.95 -11.68 -3.42
CA VAL A 109 5.18 -11.09 -2.31
C VAL A 109 5.99 -11.04 -1.03
N SER A 110 6.00 -9.87 -0.39
CA SER A 110 6.52 -9.63 0.96
C SER A 110 5.41 -9.02 1.82
N ALA A 111 5.48 -9.24 3.13
CA ALA A 111 4.52 -8.70 4.09
C ALA A 111 5.24 -8.25 5.36
N LEU A 112 4.98 -7.03 5.79
CA LEU A 112 5.48 -6.45 7.04
C LEU A 112 4.35 -6.42 8.05
N LEU A 113 4.66 -6.78 9.29
CA LEU A 113 3.74 -6.60 10.40
C LEU A 113 4.06 -5.25 11.05
N THR A 114 3.13 -4.31 11.01
CA THR A 114 3.35 -2.97 11.56
C THR A 114 2.32 -2.64 12.63
N ARG A 115 2.76 -1.90 13.64
CA ARG A 115 1.96 -1.59 14.84
C ARG A 115 0.83 -0.59 14.50
N MET A 116 -0.34 -0.81 15.11
CA MET A 116 -1.54 0.02 14.98
C MET A 116 -2.28 0.15 16.33
N ASP A 117 -1.54 0.15 17.45
CA ASP A 117 -2.11 0.42 18.78
C ASP A 117 -2.48 1.89 19.00
N VAL A 118 -1.80 2.77 18.27
CA VAL A 118 -2.04 4.21 18.18
C VAL A 118 -2.02 4.59 16.70
N PRO A 119 -2.65 5.72 16.30
CA PRO A 119 -2.52 6.26 14.95
C PRO A 119 -1.05 6.38 14.55
N LEU A 120 -0.74 6.05 13.30
CA LEU A 120 0.60 6.24 12.72
C LEU A 120 0.77 7.71 12.36
N GLY A 121 1.90 8.32 12.71
CA GLY A 121 2.12 9.74 12.47
C GLY A 121 1.40 10.63 13.48
N ARG A 122 1.04 11.86 13.08
CA ARG A 122 0.37 12.84 13.95
C ARG A 122 -0.97 13.31 13.40
N ALA A 123 -1.20 13.17 12.10
CA ALA A 123 -2.45 13.57 11.46
C ALA A 123 -3.42 12.39 11.36
N VAL A 124 -4.70 12.65 11.63
CA VAL A 124 -5.81 11.73 11.33
C VAL A 124 -6.90 12.56 10.64
N GLY A 125 -7.25 12.23 9.41
CA GLY A 125 -8.17 12.99 8.57
C GLY A 125 -7.87 12.88 7.07
N ASN A 126 -8.08 13.97 6.33
CA ASN A 126 -7.95 13.97 4.87
C ASN A 126 -6.85 14.92 4.40
N SER A 127 -7.08 16.24 4.51
CA SER A 127 -6.13 17.27 4.08
C SER A 127 -4.91 17.32 4.99
N ASN A 128 -5.09 17.19 6.30
CA ASN A 128 -4.01 17.12 7.29
C ASN A 128 -3.08 15.92 7.06
N GLU A 129 -3.61 14.72 6.77
CA GLU A 129 -2.79 13.56 6.40
C GLU A 129 -2.05 13.77 5.08
N THR A 130 -2.68 14.43 4.11
CA THR A 130 -2.03 14.79 2.85
C THR A 130 -0.85 15.73 3.10
N ILE A 131 -1.01 16.74 3.96
CA ILE A 131 0.07 17.66 4.35
C ILE A 131 1.21 16.89 5.04
N GLU A 132 0.90 16.01 5.99
CA GLU A 132 1.91 15.21 6.69
C GLU A 132 2.68 14.27 5.74
N ALA A 133 2.01 13.68 4.75
CA ALA A 133 2.67 12.90 3.70
C ALA A 133 3.64 13.76 2.86
N PHE A 134 3.25 14.98 2.49
CA PHE A 134 4.14 15.90 1.78
C PHE A 134 5.33 16.35 2.63
N GLU A 135 5.16 16.57 3.94
CA GLU A 135 6.28 16.84 4.84
C GLU A 135 7.28 15.68 4.77
N VAL A 136 6.81 14.41 4.83
CA VAL A 136 7.67 13.22 4.79
C VAL A 136 8.51 13.20 3.50
N LEU A 137 7.91 13.53 2.37
CA LEU A 137 8.62 13.63 1.08
C LEU A 137 9.69 14.73 1.04
N HIS A 138 9.58 15.75 1.90
CA HIS A 138 10.60 16.80 2.09
C HIS A 138 11.58 16.49 3.23
N GLY A 139 11.59 15.25 3.74
CA GLY A 139 12.48 14.82 4.81
C GLY A 139 12.08 15.35 6.19
N ARG A 140 10.83 15.76 6.37
CA ARG A 140 10.28 16.29 7.61
C ARG A 140 9.11 15.39 8.02
N GLY A 141 8.96 15.01 9.27
CA GLY A 141 7.77 14.24 9.64
C GLY A 141 7.91 13.42 10.89
N PRO A 142 6.83 12.77 11.31
CA PRO A 142 6.85 11.86 12.45
C PRO A 142 7.79 10.68 12.17
N ALA A 143 8.67 10.37 13.13
CA ALA A 143 9.69 9.35 12.96
C ALA A 143 9.10 7.95 12.71
N ASP A 144 7.98 7.63 13.34
CA ASP A 144 7.26 6.37 13.19
C ASP A 144 6.66 6.20 11.80
N LEU A 145 6.07 7.26 11.24
CA LEU A 145 5.57 7.27 9.87
C LEU A 145 6.72 7.09 8.87
N VAL A 146 7.81 7.86 9.04
CA VAL A 146 9.01 7.74 8.19
C VAL A 146 9.58 6.33 8.25
N GLU A 147 9.75 5.76 9.44
CA GLU A 147 10.28 4.40 9.60
C GLU A 147 9.41 3.35 8.87
N CYS A 148 8.09 3.41 9.07
CA CYS A 148 7.14 2.50 8.43
C CYS A 148 7.19 2.63 6.89
N THR A 149 7.15 3.85 6.38
CA THR A 149 7.22 4.12 4.94
C THR A 149 8.53 3.64 4.33
N MET A 150 9.67 3.90 4.99
CA MET A 150 10.98 3.48 4.51
C MET A 150 11.11 1.96 4.51
N ALA A 151 10.60 1.27 5.53
CA ALA A 151 10.62 -0.20 5.59
C ALA A 151 9.83 -0.83 4.43
N LEU A 152 8.64 -0.31 4.13
CA LEU A 152 7.83 -0.78 2.99
C LEU A 152 8.51 -0.47 1.65
N ALA A 153 9.04 0.73 1.48
CA ALA A 153 9.71 1.14 0.25
C ALA A 153 11.00 0.34 -0.02
N ILE A 154 11.75 -0.02 1.03
CA ILE A 154 12.92 -0.91 0.91
C ILE A 154 12.52 -2.24 0.28
N GLU A 155 11.45 -2.87 0.77
CA GLU A 155 10.96 -4.12 0.21
C GLU A 155 10.49 -3.94 -1.24
N MET A 156 9.84 -2.83 -1.57
CA MET A 156 9.41 -2.54 -2.95
C MET A 156 10.61 -2.47 -3.89
N LEU A 157 11.67 -1.74 -3.52
CA LEU A 157 12.88 -1.64 -4.33
C LEU A 157 13.59 -2.99 -4.50
N ARG A 158 13.57 -3.83 -3.46
CA ARG A 158 14.16 -5.19 -3.51
C ARG A 158 13.36 -6.13 -4.41
N LEU A 159 12.04 -6.19 -4.24
CA LEU A 159 11.20 -7.07 -5.06
C LEU A 159 11.18 -6.64 -6.53
N GLY A 160 11.21 -5.33 -6.78
CA GLY A 160 11.33 -4.73 -8.11
C GLY A 160 12.72 -4.87 -8.73
N GLY A 161 13.73 -5.35 -7.99
CA GLY A 161 15.08 -5.56 -8.51
C GLY A 161 15.91 -4.29 -8.68
N VAL A 162 15.45 -3.15 -8.14
CA VAL A 162 16.17 -1.87 -8.16
C VAL A 162 17.34 -1.88 -7.16
N ALA A 163 17.17 -2.55 -6.03
CA ALA A 163 18.19 -2.68 -4.99
C ALA A 163 18.44 -4.14 -4.64
N LYS A 164 19.70 -4.52 -4.42
CA LYS A 164 20.09 -5.91 -4.08
C LYS A 164 19.89 -6.23 -2.61
N ASN A 165 19.94 -5.22 -1.75
CA ASN A 165 19.81 -5.36 -0.30
C ASN A 165 19.28 -4.08 0.35
N ASP A 166 18.90 -4.19 1.63
CA ASP A 166 18.29 -3.12 2.41
C ASP A 166 19.16 -1.87 2.50
N ARG A 167 20.49 -2.03 2.59
CA ARG A 167 21.43 -0.92 2.70
C ARG A 167 21.46 -0.09 1.40
N GLU A 168 21.47 -0.76 0.26
CA GLU A 168 21.41 -0.11 -1.05
C GLU A 168 20.05 0.58 -1.25
N ALA A 169 18.95 -0.12 -0.94
CA ALA A 169 17.60 0.45 -1.02
C ALA A 169 17.47 1.70 -0.14
N ARG A 170 17.96 1.63 1.11
CA ARG A 170 17.93 2.75 2.05
C ARG A 170 18.67 3.97 1.52
N LYS A 171 19.87 3.78 0.97
CA LYS A 171 20.65 4.88 0.36
C LYS A 171 19.90 5.55 -0.80
N LEU A 172 19.25 4.78 -1.67
CA LEU A 172 18.48 5.33 -2.78
C LEU A 172 17.29 6.16 -2.29
N LEU A 173 16.56 5.66 -1.29
CA LEU A 173 15.43 6.37 -0.69
C LEU A 173 15.87 7.64 0.03
N ASP A 174 16.91 7.57 0.86
CA ASP A 174 17.45 8.73 1.55
C ASP A 174 17.92 9.81 0.56
N ALA A 175 18.57 9.40 -0.55
CA ALA A 175 18.98 10.33 -1.62
C ALA A 175 17.79 10.94 -2.36
N ALA A 176 16.73 10.17 -2.63
CA ALA A 176 15.52 10.67 -3.29
C ALA A 176 14.79 11.72 -2.44
N ILE A 177 14.75 11.53 -1.12
CA ILE A 177 14.18 12.51 -0.19
C ILE A 177 15.09 13.74 -0.09
N ALA A 178 16.39 13.55 0.15
CA ALA A 178 17.34 14.65 0.35
C ALA A 178 17.49 15.54 -0.89
N SER A 179 17.41 14.97 -2.09
CA SER A 179 17.45 15.73 -3.35
C SER A 179 16.13 16.43 -3.70
N GLY A 180 15.04 16.13 -3.00
CA GLY A 180 13.68 16.60 -3.33
C GLY A 180 13.04 15.86 -4.51
N ALA A 181 13.70 14.84 -5.07
CA ALA A 181 13.16 14.04 -6.18
C ALA A 181 11.87 13.32 -5.81
N ALA A 182 11.74 12.84 -4.56
CA ALA A 182 10.52 12.20 -4.06
C ALA A 182 9.32 13.19 -4.07
N ALA A 183 9.53 14.42 -3.59
CA ALA A 183 8.51 15.46 -3.61
C ALA A 183 8.20 15.94 -5.03
N GLN A 184 9.20 16.00 -5.92
CA GLN A 184 8.97 16.32 -7.34
C GLN A 184 8.11 15.26 -8.01
N LYS A 185 8.38 13.98 -7.80
CA LYS A 185 7.60 12.89 -8.39
C LYS A 185 6.13 12.90 -7.96
N MET A 186 5.81 13.39 -6.76
CA MET A 186 4.41 13.55 -6.30
C MET A 186 3.73 14.79 -6.91
N ARG A 187 4.50 15.78 -7.39
CA ARG A 187 3.97 16.95 -8.10
C ARG A 187 3.70 16.67 -9.58
N ASP A 188 4.54 15.84 -10.19
CA ASP A 188 4.40 15.37 -11.58
C ASP A 188 3.13 14.52 -11.77
#